data_AF-A0A960ZH51-F1
#
_entry.id   AF-A0A960ZH51-F1
#
_cell.length_a   1.000
_cell.length_b   1.000
_cell.length_c   1.000
_cell.angle_alpha   90.00
_cell.angle_beta   90.00
_cell.angle_gamma   90.00
#
_symmetry.space_group_name_H-M   'P 1'
#
loop_
_entity.id
_entity.type
_entity.pdbx_description
1 polymer ?
#
loop_
_entity_poly.entity_id
_entity_poly.type
_entity_poly.pdbx_seq_one_letter_code
_entity_poly.pdbx_strand_id
1 'polypeptide(L)' 'FDQTEDAVFVGLQETNEVVKVDTSSWTVTDRLTLSEGIGPSTLYFDTIADEVFSLNAFSNSLTRIDAILLDEIEEIK' A
#
# COMPACT_ATOMS: atom_id res chain seq x y z
N PHE A 1 -0.53 -9.36 4.08
CA PHE A 1 -1.08 -9.82 5.36
C PHE A 1 -0.01 -9.57 6.38
N ASP A 2 -0.22 -8.57 7.24
CA ASP A 2 0.65 -8.32 8.38
C ASP A 2 0.21 -9.26 9.52
N GLN A 3 1.15 -9.93 10.18
CA GLN A 3 0.87 -10.80 11.33
C GLN A 3 1.08 -10.08 12.67
N THR A 4 1.59 -8.85 12.65
CA THR A 4 1.93 -8.08 13.85
C THR A 4 0.91 -6.99 14.15
N GLU A 5 0.30 -6.42 13.11
CA GLU A 5 -0.90 -5.61 13.20
C GLU A 5 -2.06 -6.34 12.50
N ASP A 6 -3.24 -6.38 13.12
CA ASP A 6 -4.46 -6.99 12.56
C ASP A 6 -4.97 -6.21 11.32
N ALA A 7 -4.12 -5.97 10.33
CA ALA A 7 -4.38 -5.10 9.18
C ALA A 7 -4.01 -5.77 7.84
N VAL A 8 -4.71 -5.35 6.80
CA VAL A 8 -4.36 -5.64 5.40
C VAL A 8 -4.27 -4.36 4.60
N PHE A 9 -3.36 -4.33 3.64
CA PHE A 9 -3.23 -3.26 2.66
C PHE A 9 -3.93 -3.69 1.36
N VAL A 10 -4.69 -2.77 0.77
CA VAL A 10 -5.45 -3.02 -0.46
C VAL A 10 -5.16 -1.90 -1.46
N GLY A 11 -4.74 -2.28 -2.67
CA GLY A 11 -4.60 -1.36 -3.79
C GLY A 11 -5.94 -1.10 -4.45
N LEU A 12 -6.33 0.16 -4.56
CA LEU A 12 -7.52 0.63 -5.25
C LEU A 12 -7.07 1.26 -6.57
N GLN A 13 -6.98 0.42 -7.60
CA GLN A 13 -6.42 0.78 -8.91
C GLN A 13 -7.10 2.03 -9.51
N GLU A 14 -8.43 2.11 -9.47
CA GLU A 14 -9.21 3.17 -10.12
C GLU A 14 -9.13 4.53 -9.41
N THR A 15 -8.88 4.54 -8.09
CA THR A 15 -8.75 5.78 -7.32
C THR A 15 -7.30 6.18 -7.08
N ASN A 16 -6.35 5.35 -7.53
CA ASN A 16 -4.92 5.50 -7.31
C ASN A 16 -4.52 5.51 -5.83
N GLU A 17 -5.14 4.63 -5.03
CA GLU A 17 -4.93 4.61 -3.58
C GLU A 17 -4.41 3.26 -3.09
N VAL A 18 -3.64 3.28 -2.01
CA VAL A 18 -3.43 2.15 -1.12
C VAL A 18 -4.17 2.45 0.18
N VAL A 19 -4.98 1.50 0.66
CA VAL A 19 -5.74 1.66 1.90
C VAL A 19 -5.32 0.63 2.94
N LYS A 20 -5.30 1.05 4.21
CA LYS A 20 -5.13 0.16 5.36
C LYS A 20 -6.51 -0.22 5.88
N VAL A 21 -6.75 -1.51 6.06
CA VAL A 21 -8.02 -2.07 6.54
C VAL A 21 -7.76 -2.84 7.81
N ASP A 22 -8.45 -2.47 8.89
CA ASP A 22 -8.49 -3.23 10.13
C ASP A 22 -9.28 -4.54 9.90
N THR A 23 -8.66 -5.68 10.17
CA THR A 23 -9.22 -7.02 9.89
C THR A 23 -10.17 -7.50 10.98
N SER A 24 -10.19 -6.85 12.15
CA SER A 24 -11.13 -7.18 13.22
C SER A 24 -12.53 -6.64 12.93
N SER A 25 -12.60 -5.45 12.36
CA SER A 25 -13.82 -4.69 12.06
C SER A 25 -14.14 -4.61 10.56
N TRP A 26 -13.18 -4.96 9.69
CA TRP A 26 -13.26 -4.79 8.23
C TRP A 26 -13.55 -3.36 7.81
N THR A 27 -12.93 -2.39 8.50
CA THR A 27 -13.09 -0.96 8.20
C THR A 27 -11.78 -0.37 7.66
N VAL A 28 -11.90 0.58 6.73
CA VAL A 28 -10.75 1.37 6.25
C VAL A 28 -10.33 2.31 7.37
N THR A 29 -9.11 2.17 7.85
CA THR A 29 -8.53 3.01 8.90
C THR A 29 -7.70 4.14 8.34
N ASP A 30 -7.11 3.95 7.16
CA ASP A 30 -6.28 4.97 6.51
C ASP A 30 -6.23 4.81 4.98
N ARG A 31 -5.87 5.89 4.28
CA ARG A 31 -5.83 5.99 2.82
C ARG A 31 -4.63 6.81 2.37
N LEU A 32 -3.87 6.28 1.42
CA LEU A 32 -2.76 6.96 0.76
C LEU A 32 -3.03 7.02 -0.74
N THR A 33 -3.10 8.23 -1.30
CA THR A 33 -3.09 8.44 -2.75
C THR A 33 -1.64 8.46 -3.24
N LEU A 34 -1.29 7.61 -4.19
CA LEU A 34 0.07 7.57 -4.74
C LEU A 34 0.33 8.80 -5.62
N SER A 35 1.52 9.39 -5.50
CA SER A 35 1.84 10.67 -6.16
C SER A 35 2.32 10.47 -7.60
N GLU A 36 3.31 9.61 -7.81
CA GLU A 36 3.86 9.27 -9.13
C GLU A 36 3.35 7.92 -9.65
N GLY A 37 3.16 6.95 -8.76
CA GLY A 37 2.75 5.60 -9.10
C GLY A 37 1.28 5.58 -9.55
N ILE A 38 1.00 4.98 -10.71
CA ILE A 38 -0.36 4.97 -11.27
C ILE A 38 -0.93 3.55 -11.37
N GLY A 39 -2.09 3.35 -10.76
CA GLY A 39 -2.85 2.12 -10.82
C GLY A 39 -2.23 1.02 -9.96
N PRO A 40 -2.22 1.16 -8.63
CA PRO A 40 -1.73 0.12 -7.73
C PRO A 40 -2.50 -1.18 -8.00
N SER A 41 -1.78 -2.23 -8.39
CA SER A 41 -2.36 -3.47 -8.92
C SER A 41 -2.05 -4.69 -8.06
N THR A 42 -0.83 -4.75 -7.51
CA THR A 42 -0.37 -5.83 -6.64
C THR A 42 0.40 -5.22 -5.49
N LEU A 43 0.13 -5.70 -4.28
CA LEU A 43 0.83 -5.28 -3.07
C LEU A 43 1.61 -6.46 -2.49
N TYR A 44 2.84 -6.18 -2.04
CA TYR A 44 3.63 -7.08 -1.20
C TYR A 44 3.94 -6.39 0.12
N PHE A 45 3.95 -7.14 1.22
CA PHE A 45 4.25 -6.61 2.54
C PHE A 45 5.51 -7.29 3.09
N ASP A 46 6.52 -6.49 3.40
CA ASP A 46 7.72 -6.92 4.11
C ASP A 46 7.54 -6.71 5.62
N THR A 47 7.30 -7.80 6.34
CA THR A 47 7.09 -7.82 7.79
C THR A 47 8.34 -7.52 8.61
N ILE A 48 9.53 -7.50 7.99
CA ILE A 48 10.79 -7.24 8.70
C ILE A 48 11.10 -5.74 8.65
N ALA A 49 10.81 -5.10 7.51
CA ALA A 49 11.04 -3.68 7.30
C ALA A 49 9.81 -2.81 7.61
N ASP A 50 8.64 -3.40 7.81
CA ASP A 50 7.35 -2.71 7.90
C ASP A 50 7.07 -1.86 6.66
N GLU A 51 7.27 -2.45 5.49
CA GLU A 51 7.11 -1.77 4.20
C GLU A 51 6.10 -2.48 3.28
N VAL A 52 5.28 -1.67 2.59
CA VAL A 52 4.41 -2.13 1.51
C VAL A 52 5.01 -1.71 0.17
N PHE A 53 5.07 -2.67 -0.73
CA PHE A 53 5.52 -2.50 -2.10
C PHE A 53 4.32 -2.56 -3.03
N SER A 54 4.03 -1.46 -3.73
CA SER A 54 2.95 -1.37 -4.71
C SER A 54 3.48 -1.43 -6.14
N LEU A 55 3.09 -2.45 -6.90
CA LEU A 55 3.33 -2.52 -8.34
C LEU A 55 2.25 -1.72 -9.08
N ASN A 56 2.68 -0.72 -9.84
CA ASN A 56 1.82 0.26 -10.48
C ASN A 56 1.66 -0.06 -11.97
N ALA A 57 0.46 -0.53 -12.35
CA ALA A 57 0.21 -1.12 -13.67
C ALA A 57 0.27 -0.11 -14.82
N PHE A 58 -0.01 1.17 -14.55
CA PHE A 58 -0.12 2.20 -15.59
C PHE A 58 1.10 3.11 -15.69
N SER A 59 1.99 3.09 -14.70
CA SER A 59 3.24 3.86 -14.70
C SER A 59 4.49 2.99 -14.93
N ASN A 60 4.37 1.67 -14.90
CA ASN A 60 5.51 0.74 -14.97
C ASN A 60 6.57 1.07 -13.90
N SER A 61 6.10 1.33 -12.68
CA SER A 61 6.92 1.68 -11.53
C SER A 61 6.51 0.88 -10.29
N LEU A 62 7.34 0.95 -9.26
CA LEU A 62 7.11 0.37 -7.95
C LEU A 62 7.15 1.47 -6.89
N THR A 63 6.15 1.55 -6.02
CA THR A 63 6.17 2.48 -4.87
C THR A 63 6.49 1.71 -3.60
N ARG A 64 7.46 2.20 -2.82
CA ARG A 64 7.70 1.78 -1.43
C ARG A 64 6.91 2.68 -0.49
N ILE A 65 6.21 2.07 0.45
CA ILE A 65 5.28 2.72 1.38
C ILE A 65 5.63 2.25 2.80
N ASP A 66 5.72 3.18 3.74
CA ASP A 66 5.84 2.87 5.17
C ASP A 66 4.51 2.29 5.67
N ALA A 67 4.50 1.08 6.21
CA ALA A 67 3.28 0.36 6.59
C ALA A 67 2.67 0.86 7.91
N ILE A 68 3.46 1.54 8.74
CA ILE A 68 3.04 2.07 10.04
C ILE A 68 2.34 3.40 9.83
N LEU A 69 2.96 4.29 9.06
CA LEU A 69 2.48 5.64 8.79
C LEU A 69 1.55 5.73 7.58
N LEU A 70 1.53 4.69 6.73
CA LEU A 70 0.87 4.68 5.43
C LEU A 70 1.26 5.91 4.59
N ASP A 71 2.57 6.11 4.40
CA ASP A 71 3.14 7.23 3.65
C ASP A 71 4.13 6.74 2.57
N GLU A 72 4.25 7.47 1.47
CA GLU A 72 5.19 7.13 0.39
C GLU A 72 6.64 7.35 0.85
N ILE A 73 7.46 6.31 0.73
CA ILE A 73 8.91 6.41 0.94
C ILE A 73 9.58 6.89 -0.36
N GLU A 74 9.34 6.17 -1.46
CA GLU A 74 9.89 6.49 -2.78
C GLU A 74 9.16 5.75 -3.91
N GLU A 75 9.31 6.27 -5.13
CA GLU A 75 9.03 5.54 -6.37
C GLU A 75 10.32 5.02 -7.01
N ILE A 76 10.28 3.79 -7.51
CA ILE A 76 11.36 3.07 -8.18
C ILE A 76 10.94 2.78 -9.64
N LYS A 77 11.82 3.10 -10.60
CA LYS A 77 11.61 2.95 -12.06
C LYS A 77 12.58 1.95 -12.67
#